data_AF-A0A0N8W0P9-F1
#
_entry.id   AF-A0A0N8W0P9-F1
#
_cell.length_a   1.000
_cell.length_b   1.000
_cell.length_c   1.000
_cell.angle_alpha   90.00
_cell.angle_beta   90.00
_cell.angle_gamma   90.00
#
_symmetry.space_group_name_H-M   'P 1'
#
loop_
_entity.id
_entity.type
_entity.pdbx_description
1 polymer ?
#
loop_
_entity_poly.entity_id
_entity_poly.type
_entity_poly.pdbx_seq_one_letter_code
_entity_poly.pdbx_strand_id
1 'polypeptide(L)'
;MNEQEKNAAATKPGQGSAPESVMLLARVWGLVLLADVLHEVVSVVMTLMDTGPLKAAAREMAENQGGGVELSDSMLDAVAYLGVGFSFLIALGVVGLLWWMLTLLRKGHKWAPVARRITMIFAFYFVVRAVAVFSLVPGSTAVPMAFYAIDGSLQILAGVGAVVTLVFVFRRETLVWTGEVKKAE
;
A
#
# COMPACT_ATOMS: atom_id res chain seq x y z
N MET A 1 44.01 -20.68 -25.64
CA MET A 1 43.06 -19.64 -25.19
C MET A 1 41.99 -19.54 -26.27
N ASN A 2 40.88 -20.23 -26.06
CA ASN A 2 39.81 -20.35 -27.03
C ASN A 2 38.89 -19.13 -26.96
N GLU A 3 38.34 -18.69 -28.09
CA GLU A 3 37.38 -17.56 -28.17
C GLU A 3 36.16 -17.73 -27.25
N GLN A 4 35.88 -18.95 -26.78
CA GLN A 4 34.87 -19.24 -25.76
C GLN A 4 35.19 -18.66 -24.38
N GLU A 5 36.47 -18.58 -23.97
CA GLU A 5 36.86 -17.92 -22.71
C GLU A 5 36.75 -16.39 -22.80
N LYS A 6 36.90 -15.83 -24.00
CA LYS A 6 36.72 -14.40 -24.27
C LYS A 6 35.25 -13.98 -24.18
N ASN A 7 34.33 -14.88 -24.58
CA ASN A 7 32.89 -14.66 -24.49
C ASN A 7 32.32 -14.89 -23.08
N ALA A 8 32.99 -15.70 -22.24
CA ALA A 8 32.63 -15.82 -20.82
C ALA A 8 32.99 -14.57 -19.99
N ALA A 9 33.95 -13.77 -20.46
CA ALA A 9 34.42 -12.56 -19.78
C ALA A 9 33.65 -11.27 -20.16
N ALA A 10 32.60 -11.36 -20.99
CA ALA A 10 31.90 -10.19 -21.55
C ALA A 10 30.48 -9.97 -21.02
N THR A 11 30.05 -10.63 -19.94
CA THR A 11 28.83 -10.21 -19.23
C THR A 11 29.18 -9.11 -18.24
N LYS A 12 28.88 -7.87 -18.62
CA LYS A 12 28.94 -6.70 -17.73
C LYS A 12 28.23 -7.03 -16.41
N PRO A 13 28.84 -6.77 -15.25
CA PRO A 13 28.19 -7.00 -13.96
C PRO A 13 27.03 -6.00 -13.84
N GLY A 14 25.80 -6.48 -14.00
CA GLY A 14 24.59 -5.65 -13.96
C GLY A 14 23.39 -6.13 -14.78
N GLN A 15 23.49 -7.26 -15.50
CA GLN A 15 22.42 -7.72 -16.40
C GLN A 15 21.96 -9.16 -16.14
N GLY A 16 21.94 -9.58 -14.87
CA GLY A 16 21.22 -10.78 -14.47
C GLY A 16 19.72 -10.49 -14.35
N SER A 17 18.86 -11.42 -14.77
CA SER A 17 17.44 -11.36 -14.44
C SER A 17 17.28 -11.25 -12.91
N ALA A 18 16.29 -10.48 -12.44
CA ALA A 18 16.03 -10.34 -11.01
C ALA A 18 15.92 -11.73 -10.36
N PRO A 19 16.51 -11.96 -9.17
CA PRO A 19 16.40 -13.22 -8.46
C PRO A 19 14.94 -13.63 -8.26
N GLU A 20 14.71 -14.94 -8.15
CA GLU A 20 13.37 -15.47 -7.93
C GLU A 20 12.71 -14.84 -6.70
N SER A 21 13.46 -14.63 -5.61
CA SER A 21 12.97 -13.96 -4.41
C SER A 21 12.42 -12.56 -4.69
N VAL A 22 13.08 -11.80 -5.58
CA VAL A 22 12.69 -10.43 -5.96
C VAL A 22 11.48 -10.46 -6.88
N MET A 23 11.39 -11.43 -7.78
CA MET A 23 10.23 -11.61 -8.64
C MET A 23 8.99 -12.00 -7.85
N LEU A 24 9.12 -12.94 -6.90
CA LEU A 24 8.04 -13.36 -6.01
C LEU A 24 7.61 -12.23 -5.09
N LEU A 25 8.57 -11.52 -4.47
CA LEU A 25 8.30 -10.30 -3.72
C LEU A 25 7.49 -9.32 -4.56
N ALA A 26 7.93 -9.05 -5.80
CA ALA A 26 7.28 -8.08 -6.66
C ALA A 26 5.87 -8.48 -7.06
N ARG A 27 5.63 -9.78 -7.33
CA ARG A 27 4.30 -10.29 -7.65
C ARG A 27 3.36 -10.21 -6.45
N VAL A 28 3.80 -10.71 -5.30
CA VAL A 28 2.99 -10.69 -4.07
C VAL A 28 2.69 -9.26 -3.64
N TRP A 29 3.70 -8.39 -3.62
CA TRP A 29 3.51 -6.98 -3.28
C TRP A 29 2.62 -6.26 -4.30
N GLY A 30 2.74 -6.59 -5.59
CA GLY A 30 1.81 -6.08 -6.60
C GLY A 30 0.35 -6.48 -6.35
N LEU A 31 0.10 -7.71 -5.89
CA LEU A 31 -1.24 -8.16 -5.48
C LEU A 31 -1.73 -7.45 -4.22
N VAL A 32 -0.86 -7.19 -3.25
CA VAL A 32 -1.19 -6.38 -2.06
C VAL A 32 -1.64 -4.98 -2.46
N LEU A 33 -0.89 -4.32 -3.33
CA LEU A 33 -1.25 -2.98 -3.82
C LEU A 33 -2.53 -2.99 -4.66
N LEU A 34 -2.78 -4.04 -5.43
CA LEU A 34 -4.04 -4.18 -6.16
C LEU A 34 -5.24 -4.35 -5.21
N ALA A 35 -5.11 -5.21 -4.20
CA ALA A 35 -6.13 -5.39 -3.18
C ALA A 35 -6.39 -4.09 -2.40
N ASP A 36 -5.34 -3.31 -2.14
CA ASP A 36 -5.43 -2.00 -1.50
C ASP A 36 -6.22 -1.00 -2.35
N VAL A 37 -5.94 -0.90 -3.65
CA VAL A 37 -6.73 -0.03 -4.55
C VAL A 37 -8.21 -0.42 -4.56
N LEU A 38 -8.51 -1.72 -4.60
CA LEU A 38 -9.88 -2.20 -4.54
C LEU A 38 -10.54 -1.84 -3.19
N HIS A 39 -9.81 -1.99 -2.09
CA HIS A 39 -10.26 -1.58 -0.76
C HIS A 39 -10.57 -0.09 -0.72
N GLU A 40 -9.68 0.77 -1.22
CA GLU A 40 -9.90 2.23 -1.25
C GLU A 40 -11.14 2.60 -2.06
N VAL A 41 -11.38 1.95 -3.20
CA VAL A 41 -12.59 2.17 -4.01
C VAL A 41 -13.85 1.75 -3.24
N VAL A 42 -13.84 0.57 -2.62
CA VAL A 42 -14.98 0.09 -1.82
C VAL A 42 -15.24 1.00 -0.63
N SER A 43 -14.19 1.40 0.10
CA SER A 43 -14.21 2.32 1.23
C SER A 43 -14.82 3.68 0.85
N VAL A 44 -14.38 4.27 -0.26
CA VAL A 44 -14.96 5.53 -0.76
C VAL A 44 -16.43 5.35 -1.10
N VAL A 45 -16.82 4.28 -1.79
CA VAL A 45 -18.23 4.03 -2.13
C VAL A 45 -19.08 3.92 -0.85
N MET A 46 -18.65 3.13 0.14
CA MET A 46 -19.35 3.02 1.43
C MET A 46 -19.49 4.37 2.12
N THR A 47 -18.43 5.17 2.09
CA THR A 47 -18.40 6.48 2.74
C THR A 47 -19.29 7.50 2.02
N LEU A 48 -19.41 7.42 0.70
CA LEU A 48 -20.32 8.26 -0.08
C LEU A 48 -21.79 7.84 0.11
N MET A 49 -22.05 6.56 0.37
CA MET A 49 -23.39 6.05 0.71
C MET A 49 -23.86 6.56 2.08
N ASP A 50 -22.95 6.73 3.03
CA ASP A 50 -23.24 7.32 4.33
C ASP A 50 -22.17 8.34 4.76
N THR A 51 -22.46 9.61 4.47
CA THR A 51 -21.62 10.75 4.87
C THR A 51 -21.95 11.27 6.27
N GLY A 52 -22.95 10.68 6.96
CA GLY A 52 -23.40 11.10 8.29
C GLY A 52 -22.25 11.19 9.32
N PRO A 53 -21.41 10.16 9.46
CA PRO A 53 -20.27 10.18 10.38
C PRO A 53 -19.26 11.32 10.09
N LEU A 54 -19.00 11.62 8.82
CA LEU A 54 -18.10 12.72 8.43
C LEU A 54 -18.69 14.07 8.79
N LYS A 55 -19.99 14.29 8.54
CA LYS A 55 -20.67 15.53 8.91
C LYS A 55 -20.71 15.71 10.42
N ALA A 56 -20.94 14.65 11.18
CA ALA A 56 -20.91 14.67 12.63
C ALA A 56 -19.52 15.07 13.16
N ALA A 57 -18.46 14.43 12.64
CA ALA A 57 -17.08 14.78 13.01
C ALA A 57 -16.73 16.22 12.62
N ALA A 58 -17.19 16.70 11.46
CA ALA A 58 -16.97 18.09 11.03
C ALA A 58 -17.69 19.10 11.92
N ARG A 59 -18.93 18.82 12.34
CA ARG A 59 -19.68 19.65 13.32
C ARG A 59 -18.94 19.68 14.66
N GLU A 60 -18.58 18.52 15.20
CA GLU A 60 -17.85 18.42 16.47
C GLU A 60 -16.52 19.18 16.42
N MET A 61 -15.78 19.09 15.31
CA MET A 61 -14.53 19.82 15.13
C MET A 61 -14.74 21.35 15.09
N ALA A 62 -15.83 21.83 14.48
CA ALA A 62 -16.18 23.25 14.44
C ALA A 62 -16.60 23.79 15.81
N GLU A 63 -17.37 23.01 16.57
CA GLU A 63 -17.78 23.33 17.94
C GLU A 63 -16.56 23.43 18.88
N ASN A 64 -15.63 22.46 18.78
CA ASN A 64 -14.42 22.41 19.59
C ASN A 64 -13.41 23.54 19.31
N GLN A 65 -13.44 24.16 18.13
CA GLN A 65 -12.54 25.27 17.77
C GLN A 65 -13.04 26.64 18.26
N GLY A 66 -14.10 26.69 19.06
CA GLY A 66 -14.55 27.91 19.75
C GLY A 66 -15.13 28.99 18.83
N GLY A 67 -15.42 28.65 17.57
CA GLY A 67 -15.88 29.62 16.57
C GLY A 67 -17.33 30.05 16.73
N GLY A 68 -18.19 29.26 17.40
CA GLY A 68 -19.64 29.51 17.43
C GLY A 68 -20.29 29.58 16.04
N VAL A 69 -19.55 29.21 14.99
CA VAL A 69 -20.01 29.21 13.60
C VAL A 69 -20.76 27.91 13.38
N GLU A 70 -22.09 28.01 13.39
CA GLU A 70 -22.95 26.94 12.93
C GLU A 70 -22.69 26.71 11.45
N LEU A 71 -22.10 25.56 11.10
CA LEU A 71 -21.89 25.20 9.70
C LEU A 71 -23.24 24.88 9.07
N SER A 72 -23.56 25.53 7.95
CA SER A 72 -24.74 25.17 7.18
C SER A 72 -24.62 23.74 6.66
N ASP A 73 -25.75 23.07 6.43
CA ASP A 73 -25.76 21.71 5.88
C ASP A 73 -25.03 21.62 4.54
N SER A 74 -25.14 22.65 3.69
CA SER A 74 -24.39 22.75 2.43
C SER A 74 -22.86 22.80 2.62
N MET A 75 -22.38 23.46 3.68
CA MET A 75 -20.95 23.50 4.02
C MET A 75 -20.49 22.14 4.55
N LEU A 76 -21.31 21.49 5.38
CA LEU A 76 -21.02 20.15 5.90
C LEU A 76 -20.96 19.11 4.79
N ASP A 77 -21.87 19.17 3.83
CA ASP A 77 -21.85 18.34 2.64
C ASP A 77 -20.57 18.57 1.83
N ALA A 78 -20.24 19.83 1.54
CA ALA A 78 -19.03 20.16 0.79
C ALA A 78 -17.76 19.66 1.49
N VAL A 79 -17.64 19.85 2.81
CA VAL A 79 -16.51 19.37 3.61
C VAL A 79 -16.44 17.85 3.61
N ALA A 80 -17.56 17.16 3.76
CA ALA A 80 -17.60 15.70 3.73
C ALA A 80 -17.14 15.15 2.36
N TYR A 81 -17.71 15.63 1.26
CA TYR A 81 -17.35 15.15 -0.09
C TYR A 81 -15.91 15.51 -0.47
N LEU A 82 -15.46 16.73 -0.17
CA LEU A 82 -14.07 17.13 -0.39
C LEU A 82 -13.10 16.32 0.47
N GLY A 83 -13.45 16.07 1.73
CA GLY A 83 -12.66 15.26 2.65
C GLY A 83 -12.47 13.84 2.15
N VAL A 84 -13.55 13.20 1.69
CA VAL A 84 -13.50 11.86 1.09
C VAL A 84 -12.63 11.87 -0.18
N GLY A 85 -12.87 12.81 -1.10
CA GLY A 85 -12.10 12.90 -2.33
C GLY A 85 -10.60 13.15 -2.08
N PHE A 86 -10.27 14.05 -1.15
CA PHE A 86 -8.89 14.37 -0.80
C PHE A 86 -8.19 13.19 -0.11
N SER A 87 -8.87 12.52 0.82
CA SER A 87 -8.34 11.32 1.48
C SER A 87 -8.04 10.21 0.46
N PHE A 88 -8.95 9.97 -0.48
CA PHE A 88 -8.75 9.01 -1.55
C PHE A 88 -7.57 9.37 -2.47
N LEU A 89 -7.41 10.64 -2.83
CA LEU A 89 -6.27 11.11 -3.63
C LEU A 89 -4.93 10.90 -2.91
N ILE A 90 -4.88 11.12 -1.59
CA ILE A 90 -3.69 10.82 -0.78
C ILE A 90 -3.40 9.32 -0.81
N ALA A 91 -4.42 8.47 -0.59
CA ALA A 91 -4.26 7.03 -0.63
C ALA A 91 -3.72 6.56 -1.99
N LEU A 92 -4.28 7.05 -3.10
CA LEU A 92 -3.78 6.77 -4.45
C LEU A 92 -2.35 7.27 -4.66
N GLY A 93 -1.99 8.44 -4.11
CA GLY A 93 -0.63 8.97 -4.15
C GLY A 93 0.36 8.04 -3.45
N VAL A 94 0.01 7.52 -2.27
CA VAL A 94 0.81 6.55 -1.52
C VAL A 94 0.94 5.24 -2.31
N VAL A 95 -0.16 4.69 -2.82
CA VAL A 95 -0.13 3.46 -3.65
C VAL A 95 0.74 3.66 -4.89
N GLY A 96 0.60 4.79 -5.59
CA GLY A 96 1.42 5.14 -6.75
C GLY A 96 2.91 5.21 -6.42
N LEU A 97 3.27 5.79 -5.27
CA LEU A 97 4.63 5.80 -4.77
C LEU A 97 5.14 4.38 -4.49
N LEU A 98 4.36 3.54 -3.83
CA LEU A 98 4.73 2.14 -3.54
C LEU A 98 4.88 1.32 -4.81
N TRP A 99 4.02 1.54 -5.80
CA TRP A 99 4.11 0.91 -7.11
C TRP A 99 5.39 1.34 -7.84
N TRP A 100 5.72 2.64 -7.79
CA TRP A 100 6.97 3.12 -8.35
C TRP A 100 8.19 2.50 -7.65
N MET A 101 8.20 2.44 -6.32
CA MET A 101 9.27 1.76 -5.55
C MET A 101 9.40 0.29 -5.95
N LEU A 102 8.29 -0.41 -6.17
CA LEU A 102 8.29 -1.79 -6.67
C LEU A 102 9.00 -1.92 -8.02
N THR A 103 8.77 -0.97 -8.94
CA THR A 103 9.48 -0.98 -10.24
C THR A 103 10.98 -0.75 -10.08
N LEU A 104 11.41 0.11 -9.14
CA LEU A 104 12.82 0.36 -8.86
C LEU A 104 13.51 -0.87 -8.27
N LEU A 105 12.82 -1.55 -7.35
CA LEU A 105 13.27 -2.79 -6.74
C LEU A 105 13.44 -3.90 -7.78
N ARG A 106 12.44 -4.09 -8.66
CA ARG A 106 12.47 -5.12 -9.71
C ARG A 106 13.57 -4.86 -10.75
N LYS A 107 13.87 -3.59 -11.04
CA LYS A 107 14.91 -3.19 -12.01
C LYS A 107 16.33 -3.17 -11.41
N GLY A 108 16.50 -3.39 -10.11
CA GLY A 108 17.82 -3.30 -9.47
C GLY A 108 18.41 -1.88 -9.54
N HIS A 109 17.55 -0.85 -9.50
CA HIS A 109 17.98 0.54 -9.61
C HIS A 109 18.88 0.95 -8.43
N LYS A 110 19.64 2.05 -8.55
CA LYS A 110 20.45 2.62 -7.45
C LYS A 110 19.67 2.91 -6.17
N TRP A 111 18.35 3.00 -6.25
CA TRP A 111 17.43 3.23 -5.12
C TRP A 111 16.71 1.96 -4.65
N ALA A 112 17.07 0.78 -5.18
CA ALA A 112 16.54 -0.51 -4.74
C ALA A 112 16.68 -0.77 -3.22
N PRO A 113 17.78 -0.39 -2.53
CA PRO A 113 17.82 -0.54 -1.07
C PRO A 113 16.80 0.33 -0.34
N VAL A 114 16.61 1.58 -0.77
CA VAL A 114 15.57 2.48 -0.23
C VAL A 114 14.18 1.92 -0.51
N ALA A 115 13.91 1.49 -1.74
CA ALA A 115 12.65 0.86 -2.12
C ALA A 115 12.34 -0.36 -1.24
N ARG A 116 13.33 -1.23 -0.97
CA ARG A 116 13.17 -2.38 -0.08
C ARG A 116 12.78 -1.96 1.34
N ARG A 117 13.44 -0.96 1.91
CA ARG A 117 13.16 -0.47 3.28
C ARG A 117 11.77 0.14 3.38
N ILE A 118 11.36 0.92 2.38
CA ILE A 118 10.00 1.46 2.30
C ILE A 118 8.98 0.32 2.18
N THR A 119 9.20 -0.65 1.29
CA THR A 119 8.34 -1.84 1.17
C THR A 119 8.24 -2.60 2.49
N MET A 120 9.33 -2.73 3.25
CA MET A 120 9.32 -3.37 4.57
C MET A 120 8.42 -2.64 5.57
N ILE A 121 8.58 -1.32 5.67
CA ILE A 121 7.80 -0.47 6.60
C ILE A 121 6.31 -0.56 6.25
N PHE A 122 5.98 -0.41 4.97
CA PHE A 122 4.59 -0.48 4.53
C PHE A 122 4.02 -1.89 4.67
N ALA A 123 4.78 -2.94 4.33
CA ALA A 123 4.30 -4.30 4.54
C ALA A 123 3.97 -4.55 6.02
N PHE A 124 4.81 -4.07 6.94
CA PHE A 124 4.50 -4.13 8.37
C PHE A 124 3.23 -3.35 8.73
N TYR A 125 3.06 -2.13 8.21
CA TYR A 125 1.83 -1.35 8.39
C TYR A 125 0.59 -2.09 7.90
N PHE A 126 0.63 -2.71 6.71
CA PHE A 126 -0.47 -3.49 6.15
C PHE A 126 -0.84 -4.69 7.03
N VAL A 127 0.13 -5.35 7.67
CA VAL A 127 -0.12 -6.43 8.63
C VAL A 127 -0.88 -5.91 9.85
N VAL A 128 -0.40 -4.81 10.46
CA VAL A 128 -1.08 -4.20 11.61
C VAL A 128 -2.49 -3.74 11.23
N ARG A 129 -2.64 -3.11 10.07
CA ARG A 129 -3.94 -2.66 9.54
C ARG A 129 -4.91 -3.82 9.36
N ALA A 130 -4.45 -4.94 8.80
CA ALA A 130 -5.28 -6.12 8.64
C ALA A 130 -5.76 -6.72 9.98
N VAL A 131 -4.95 -6.64 11.04
CA VAL A 131 -5.38 -7.03 12.38
C VAL A 131 -6.44 -6.05 12.92
N ALA A 132 -6.31 -4.76 12.63
CA ALA A 132 -7.26 -3.74 13.07
C ALA A 132 -8.67 -3.93 12.48
N VAL A 133 -8.80 -4.62 11.34
CA VAL A 133 -10.10 -4.96 10.71
C VAL A 133 -11.02 -5.68 11.68
N PHE A 134 -10.48 -6.56 12.54
CA PHE A 134 -11.29 -7.32 13.50
C PHE A 134 -11.88 -6.45 14.63
N SER A 135 -11.42 -5.21 14.77
CA SER A 135 -11.97 -4.24 15.74
C SER A 135 -13.04 -3.34 15.12
N LEU A 136 -13.29 -3.41 13.81
CA LEU A 136 -14.28 -2.59 13.14
C LEU A 136 -15.69 -3.15 13.37
N VAL A 137 -16.60 -2.29 13.81
CA VAL A 137 -18.04 -2.59 13.92
C VAL A 137 -18.76 -1.79 12.84
N PRO A 138 -19.64 -2.42 12.02
CA PRO A 138 -20.48 -1.70 11.08
C PRO A 138 -21.32 -0.65 11.81
N GLY A 139 -21.05 0.63 11.52
CA GLY A 139 -21.69 1.75 12.20
C GLY A 139 -22.98 2.24 11.54
N SER A 140 -23.31 1.76 10.34
CA SER A 140 -24.41 2.29 9.52
C SER A 140 -25.31 1.19 8.99
N THR A 141 -26.62 1.42 9.06
CA THR A 141 -27.63 0.59 8.39
C THR A 141 -27.84 0.97 6.92
N ALA A 142 -27.27 2.09 6.45
CA ALA A 142 -27.40 2.55 5.07
C ALA A 142 -26.44 1.82 4.11
N VAL A 143 -25.35 1.25 4.63
CA VAL A 143 -24.39 0.46 3.85
C VAL A 143 -24.73 -1.02 3.96
N PRO A 144 -24.99 -1.75 2.85
CA PRO A 144 -25.27 -3.17 2.90
C PRO A 144 -24.11 -3.97 3.50
N MET A 145 -24.42 -4.96 4.35
CA MET A 145 -23.42 -5.80 5.04
C MET A 145 -22.39 -6.47 4.10
N ALA A 146 -22.78 -6.75 2.86
CA ALA A 146 -21.89 -7.32 1.86
C ALA A 146 -20.67 -6.43 1.58
N PHE A 147 -20.83 -5.10 1.59
CA PHE A 147 -19.71 -4.17 1.36
C PHE A 147 -18.67 -4.26 2.47
N TYR A 148 -19.09 -4.28 3.75
CA TYR A 148 -18.18 -4.47 4.88
C TYR A 148 -17.45 -5.82 4.81
N ALA A 149 -18.13 -6.89 4.39
CA ALA A 149 -17.52 -8.21 4.25
C ALA A 149 -16.48 -8.25 3.11
N ILE A 150 -16.79 -7.65 1.96
CA ILE A 150 -15.87 -7.52 0.82
C ILE A 150 -14.65 -6.69 1.24
N ASP A 151 -14.88 -5.54 1.86
CA ASP A 151 -13.85 -4.61 2.30
C ASP A 151 -12.87 -5.27 3.28
N GLY A 152 -13.39 -5.87 4.36
CA GLY A 152 -12.58 -6.59 5.33
C GLY A 152 -11.80 -7.76 4.70
N SER A 153 -12.41 -8.47 3.75
CA SER A 153 -11.74 -9.56 3.03
C SER A 153 -10.55 -9.06 2.20
N LEU A 154 -10.70 -7.94 1.48
CA LEU A 154 -9.61 -7.31 0.71
C LEU A 154 -8.46 -6.89 1.64
N GLN A 155 -8.78 -6.30 2.79
CA GLN A 155 -7.78 -5.91 3.78
C GLN A 155 -7.04 -7.11 4.38
N ILE A 156 -7.73 -8.22 4.69
CA ILE A 156 -7.10 -9.45 5.18
C ILE A 156 -6.20 -10.06 4.11
N LEU A 157 -6.65 -10.15 2.85
CA LEU A 157 -5.84 -10.64 1.73
C LEU A 157 -4.56 -9.80 1.55
N ALA A 158 -4.69 -8.47 1.60
CA ALA A 158 -3.56 -7.56 1.56
C ALA A 158 -2.60 -7.77 2.74
N GLY A 159 -3.13 -7.98 3.95
CA GLY A 159 -2.34 -8.27 5.15
C GLY A 159 -1.54 -9.58 5.06
N VAL A 160 -2.19 -10.67 4.62
CA VAL A 160 -1.51 -11.96 4.40
C VAL A 160 -0.43 -11.82 3.33
N GLY A 161 -0.72 -11.15 2.22
CA GLY A 161 0.27 -10.85 1.19
C GLY A 161 1.44 -10.04 1.74
N ALA A 162 1.19 -9.07 2.63
CA ALA A 162 2.22 -8.27 3.25
C ALA A 162 3.14 -9.10 4.17
N VAL A 163 2.61 -10.07 4.93
CA VAL A 163 3.43 -11.03 5.69
C VAL A 163 4.37 -11.80 4.75
N VAL A 164 3.84 -12.31 3.63
CA VAL A 164 4.63 -13.03 2.64
C VAL A 164 5.71 -12.11 2.02
N THR A 165 5.37 -10.85 1.73
CA THR A 165 6.34 -9.85 1.27
C THR A 165 7.47 -9.64 2.28
N LEU A 166 7.18 -9.54 3.58
CA LEU A 166 8.20 -9.40 4.61
C LEU A 166 9.19 -10.58 4.58
N VAL A 167 8.69 -11.81 4.42
CA VAL A 167 9.56 -13.00 4.29
C VAL A 167 10.53 -12.86 3.11
N PHE A 168 10.06 -12.41 1.94
CA PHE A 168 10.94 -12.24 0.77
C PHE A 168 11.86 -11.03 0.87
N VAL A 169 11.46 -9.97 1.59
CA VAL A 169 12.30 -8.80 1.82
C VAL A 169 13.58 -9.16 2.58
N PHE A 170 13.50 -10.09 3.54
CA PHE A 170 14.65 -10.54 4.34
C PHE A 170 15.48 -11.67 3.70
N ARG A 171 15.05 -12.21 2.55
CA ARG A 171 15.83 -13.25 1.86
C ARG A 171 17.19 -12.70 1.42
N ARG A 172 18.25 -13.48 1.62
CA ARG A 172 19.62 -13.11 1.29
C ARG A 172 19.78 -12.69 -0.17
N GLU A 173 19.11 -13.39 -1.09
CA GLU A 173 19.06 -13.03 -2.52
C GLU A 173 18.56 -11.60 -2.75
N THR A 174 17.48 -11.21 -2.06
CA THR A 174 16.93 -9.85 -2.10
C THR A 174 17.91 -8.84 -1.50
N LEU A 175 18.58 -9.18 -0.40
CA LEU A 175 19.59 -8.31 0.23
C LEU A 175 20.81 -8.08 -0.66
N VAL A 176 21.28 -9.14 -1.35
CA VAL A 176 22.39 -9.04 -2.32
C VAL A 176 21.97 -8.24 -3.54
N TRP A 177 20.77 -8.50 -4.08
CA TRP A 177 20.22 -7.75 -5.22
C TRP A 177 20.05 -6.26 -4.95
N THR A 178 19.65 -5.91 -3.73
CA THR A 178 19.45 -4.52 -3.30
C THR A 178 20.75 -3.87 -2.81
N GLY A 179 21.89 -4.57 -2.86
CA GLY A 179 23.20 -4.03 -2.50
C GLY A 179 23.45 -3.88 -1.00
N GLU A 180 22.65 -4.51 -0.14
CA GLU A 180 22.79 -4.39 1.32
C GLU A 180 23.62 -5.49 1.96
N VAL A 181 23.88 -6.57 1.23
CA VAL A 181 24.83 -7.60 1.61
C VAL A 181 25.76 -7.86 0.42
N LYS A 182 27.07 -7.93 0.67
CA LYS A 182 28.04 -8.32 -0.38
C LYS A 182 27.77 -9.76 -0.81
N LYS A 183 27.88 -10.04 -2.11
CA LYS A 183 27.85 -11.41 -2.61
C LYS A 183 29.00 -12.18 -1.93
N ALA A 184 28.73 -13.38 -1.40
CA ALA A 184 29.83 -14.22 -0.92
C ALA A 184 30.75 -14.53 -2.11
N GLU A 185 32.04 -14.23 -1.93
CA GLU A 185 33.10 -14.56 -2.86
C GLU A 185 33.31 -16.07 -2.95
#